data_AF-A0A239R622-F1
#
_entry.id   AF-A0A239R622-F1
#
_cell.length_a   1.000
_cell.length_b   1.000
_cell.length_c   1.000
_cell.angle_alpha   90.00
_cell.angle_beta   90.00
_cell.angle_gamma   90.00
#
_symmetry.space_group_name_H-M   'P 1'
#
loop_
_entity.id
_entity.type
_entity.pdbx_description
1 polymer ?
#
loop_
_entity_poly.entity_id
_entity_poly.type
_entity_poly.pdbx_seq_one_letter_code
_entity_poly.pdbx_strand_id
1 'polypeptide(L)'
;MENIILEIGRKVLKFVRYVSILGIIFIVLGIFGVFFAGQRHGMNFSLDYGTYSLQVPIFFPIMVLVSAGVILYFVSKMMLVLDKLLINFQNDIYFTPENVKFLSKTFRYLLLSTGIELFINIIFNFFSIENTSGLFDLSVKDYLVNFAFIVINAAGLLVLKRGYQVQKDYDEII
;
A
#
# COMPACT_ATOMS: atom_id res chain seq x y z
N MET A 1 11.82 -5.80 27.15
CA MET A 1 10.47 -5.38 26.69
C MET A 1 10.52 -4.90 25.24
N GLU A 2 11.48 -4.04 24.89
CA GLU A 2 11.72 -3.55 23.52
C GLU A 2 11.90 -4.66 22.47
N ASN A 3 12.74 -5.66 22.74
CA ASN A 3 12.92 -6.80 21.83
C ASN A 3 11.63 -7.61 21.57
N ILE A 4 10.74 -7.71 22.56
CA ILE A 4 9.45 -8.41 22.42
C ILE A 4 8.52 -7.60 21.52
N ILE A 5 8.48 -6.27 21.69
CA ILE A 5 7.66 -5.37 20.86
C ILE A 5 8.12 -5.43 19.40
N LEU A 6 9.43 -5.40 19.15
CA LEU A 6 9.99 -5.52 17.80
C LEU A 6 9.67 -6.89 17.18
N GLU A 7 9.74 -7.98 17.95
CA GLU A 7 9.41 -9.32 17.46
C GLU A 7 7.93 -9.44 17.07
N ILE A 8 7.02 -8.92 17.90
CA ILE A 8 5.59 -8.85 17.60
C ILE A 8 5.36 -8.02 16.33
N GLY A 9 5.99 -6.84 16.24
CA GLY A 9 5.91 -5.98 15.07
C GLY A 9 6.31 -6.72 13.79
N ARG A 10 7.42 -7.45 13.81
CA ARG A 10 7.86 -8.28 12.67
C ARG A 10 6.86 -9.37 12.28
N LYS A 11 6.26 -10.04 13.26
CA LYS A 11 5.20 -11.05 12.99
C LYS A 11 3.99 -10.41 12.31
N VAL A 12 3.56 -9.23 12.76
CA VAL A 12 2.48 -8.46 12.13
C VAL A 12 2.84 -8.07 10.70
N LEU A 13 4.04 -7.52 10.45
CA LEU A 13 4.48 -7.16 9.10
C LEU A 13 4.46 -8.37 8.14
N LYS A 14 4.96 -9.52 8.60
CA LYS A 14 4.93 -10.76 7.80
C LYS A 14 3.50 -11.21 7.52
N PHE A 15 2.62 -11.17 8.52
CA PHE A 15 1.21 -11.50 8.36
C PHE A 15 0.55 -10.62 7.29
N VAL A 16 0.66 -9.29 7.42
CA VAL A 16 0.10 -8.33 6.44
C VAL A 16 0.67 -8.57 5.05
N ARG A 17 1.97 -8.87 4.94
CA ARG A 17 2.61 -9.22 3.67
C ARG A 17 1.98 -10.46 3.03
N TYR A 18 1.79 -11.53 3.79
CA TYR A 18 1.20 -12.77 3.27
C TYR A 18 -0.26 -12.58 2.86
N VAL A 19 -1.05 -11.86 3.67
CA VAL A 19 -2.44 -11.49 3.32
C VAL A 19 -2.46 -10.66 2.04
N SER A 20 -1.54 -9.71 1.86
CA SER A 20 -1.45 -8.91 0.63
C SER A 20 -1.13 -9.78 -0.60
N ILE A 21 -0.21 -10.74 -0.47
CA ILE A 21 0.13 -11.68 -1.55
C ILE A 21 -1.07 -12.57 -1.90
N LEU A 22 -1.77 -13.08 -0.89
CA LEU A 22 -3.01 -13.85 -1.08
C LEU A 22 -4.06 -13.01 -1.81
N GLY A 23 -4.23 -11.74 -1.43
CA GLY A 23 -5.13 -10.80 -2.08
C GLY A 23 -4.79 -10.60 -3.56
N ILE A 24 -3.51 -10.52 -3.94
CA ILE A 24 -3.09 -10.44 -5.34
C ILE A 24 -3.54 -11.68 -6.12
N ILE A 25 -3.47 -12.88 -5.53
CA ILE A 25 -3.95 -14.12 -6.17
C ILE A 25 -5.46 -14.04 -6.43
N PHE A 26 -6.24 -13.58 -5.44
CA PHE A 26 -7.68 -13.36 -5.62
C PHE A 26 -8.00 -12.31 -6.67
N ILE A 27 -7.21 -11.26 -6.79
CA ILE A 27 -7.37 -10.23 -7.83
C ILE A 27 -7.15 -10.84 -9.21
N VAL A 28 -6.12 -11.67 -9.39
CA VAL A 28 -5.89 -12.38 -10.66
C VAL A 28 -7.10 -13.25 -11.01
N LEU A 29 -7.63 -14.02 -10.04
CA LEU A 29 -8.86 -14.79 -10.23
C LEU A 29 -10.06 -13.91 -10.56
N GLY A 30 -10.17 -12.73 -9.93
CA GLY A 30 -11.20 -11.74 -10.24
C GLY A 30 -11.10 -11.22 -11.67
N ILE A 31 -9.89 -10.94 -12.17
CA ILE A 31 -9.67 -10.52 -13.56
C ILE A 31 -10.11 -11.64 -14.51
N PHE A 32 -9.76 -12.90 -14.24
CA PHE A 32 -10.28 -14.04 -14.99
C PHE A 32 -11.82 -14.08 -14.95
N GLY A 33 -12.42 -13.87 -13.78
CA GLY A 33 -13.86 -13.76 -13.62
C GLY A 33 -14.47 -12.71 -14.54
N VAL A 34 -13.89 -11.51 -14.63
CA VAL A 34 -14.39 -10.44 -15.51
C VAL A 34 -14.37 -10.84 -16.99
N PHE A 35 -13.34 -11.57 -17.44
CA PHE A 35 -13.24 -12.01 -18.84
C PHE A 35 -14.15 -13.18 -19.21
N PHE A 36 -14.37 -14.12 -18.27
CA PHE A 36 -15.02 -15.41 -18.53
C PHE A 36 -16.40 -15.58 -17.87
N ALA A 37 -16.86 -14.62 -17.05
CA ALA A 37 -18.20 -14.67 -16.47
C ALA A 37 -19.29 -14.48 -17.53
N GLY A 38 -20.40 -15.22 -17.38
CA GLY A 38 -21.60 -15.10 -18.23
C GLY A 38 -22.32 -13.75 -18.11
N GLN A 39 -21.83 -12.83 -17.27
CA GLN A 39 -22.31 -11.45 -17.14
C GLN A 39 -21.79 -10.52 -18.25
N ARG A 40 -20.88 -11.01 -19.11
CA ARG A 40 -20.35 -10.28 -20.26
C ARG A 40 -21.31 -10.32 -21.44
N HIS A 41 -21.76 -9.14 -21.87
CA HIS A 41 -22.50 -8.94 -23.12
C HIS A 41 -21.68 -8.03 -24.03
N GLY A 42 -20.88 -8.63 -24.93
CA GLY A 42 -19.95 -7.88 -25.77
C GLY A 42 -18.76 -7.30 -24.99
N MET A 43 -18.60 -5.97 -25.04
CA MET A 43 -17.55 -5.22 -24.29
C MET A 43 -18.07 -4.64 -22.97
N ASN A 44 -19.33 -4.90 -22.63
CA ASN A 44 -19.96 -4.43 -21.41
C ASN A 44 -20.04 -5.55 -20.37
N PHE A 45 -19.84 -5.16 -19.12
CA PHE A 45 -19.94 -6.00 -17.95
C PHE A 45 -21.16 -5.57 -17.13
N SER A 46 -22.06 -6.52 -16.85
CA SER A 46 -23.25 -6.25 -16.04
C SER A 46 -22.96 -6.51 -14.56
N LEU A 47 -22.96 -5.45 -13.76
CA LEU A 47 -22.91 -5.53 -12.30
C LEU A 47 -24.34 -5.61 -11.77
N ASP A 48 -24.73 -6.76 -11.23
CA ASP A 48 -26.04 -6.97 -10.62
C ASP A 48 -25.95 -6.72 -9.10
N TYR A 49 -26.60 -5.66 -8.62
CA TYR A 49 -26.69 -5.31 -7.20
C TYR A 49 -28.01 -5.81 -6.56
N GLY A 50 -28.75 -6.69 -7.25
CA GLY A 50 -30.03 -7.26 -6.81
C GLY A 50 -31.22 -6.32 -6.99
N THR A 51 -31.08 -5.04 -6.63
CA THR A 51 -32.12 -4.02 -6.83
C THR A 51 -32.03 -3.28 -8.16
N TYR A 52 -30.84 -3.23 -8.76
CA TYR A 52 -30.60 -2.64 -10.08
C TYR A 52 -29.35 -3.29 -10.70
N SER A 53 -29.30 -3.30 -12.02
CA SER A 53 -28.14 -3.76 -12.78
C SER A 53 -27.48 -2.57 -13.50
N LEU A 54 -26.17 -2.43 -13.31
CA LEU A 54 -25.36 -1.40 -13.96
C LEU A 54 -24.52 -2.05 -15.05
N GLN A 55 -24.66 -1.59 -16.29
CA GLN A 55 -23.75 -1.99 -17.36
C GLN A 55 -22.60 -0.99 -17.44
N VAL A 56 -21.38 -1.49 -17.20
CA VAL A 56 -20.17 -0.69 -17.33
C VAL A 56 -19.25 -1.29 -18.40
N PRO A 57 -18.49 -0.46 -19.12
CA PRO A 57 -17.42 -0.97 -19.97
C PRO A 57 -16.46 -1.86 -19.17
N ILE A 58 -16.07 -3.01 -19.74
CA ILE A 58 -15.21 -4.00 -19.07
C ILE A 58 -13.87 -3.42 -18.57
N PHE A 59 -13.42 -2.33 -19.17
CA PHE A 59 -12.22 -1.63 -18.74
C PHE A 59 -12.30 -1.10 -17.30
N PHE A 60 -13.48 -0.66 -16.83
CA PHE A 60 -13.62 -0.14 -15.46
C PHE A 60 -13.31 -1.19 -14.38
N PRO A 61 -13.98 -2.36 -14.33
CA PRO A 61 -13.66 -3.38 -13.33
C PRO A 61 -12.23 -3.91 -13.48
N ILE A 62 -11.70 -4.03 -14.70
CA ILE A 62 -10.29 -4.42 -14.91
C ILE A 62 -9.34 -3.38 -14.32
N MET A 63 -9.55 -2.09 -14.60
CA MET A 63 -8.72 -1.00 -14.08
C MET A 63 -8.70 -0.99 -12.54
N VAL A 64 -9.86 -1.21 -11.91
CA VAL A 64 -9.99 -1.31 -10.45
C VAL A 64 -9.18 -2.48 -9.91
N LEU A 65 -9.37 -3.67 -10.47
CA LEU A 65 -8.70 -4.88 -10.03
C LEU A 65 -7.17 -4.76 -10.22
N VAL A 66 -6.72 -4.23 -11.36
CA VAL A 66 -5.30 -4.02 -11.63
C VAL A 66 -4.70 -3.06 -10.61
N SER A 67 -5.34 -1.91 -10.37
CA SER A 67 -4.83 -0.92 -9.41
C SER A 67 -4.84 -1.43 -7.98
N ALA A 68 -5.89 -2.15 -7.56
CA ALA A 68 -5.91 -2.84 -6.28
C ALA A 68 -4.74 -3.85 -6.16
N GLY A 69 -4.43 -4.57 -7.24
CA GLY A 69 -3.30 -5.50 -7.30
C GLY A 69 -1.95 -4.79 -7.16
N VAL A 70 -1.79 -3.64 -7.81
CA VAL A 70 -0.59 -2.79 -7.71
C VAL A 70 -0.43 -2.23 -6.29
N ILE A 71 -1.51 -1.76 -5.66
CA ILE A 71 -1.51 -1.27 -4.28
C ILE A 71 -1.10 -2.40 -3.32
N LEU A 72 -1.72 -3.58 -3.41
CA LEU A 72 -1.34 -4.73 -2.59
C LEU A 72 0.11 -5.16 -2.81
N TYR A 73 0.62 -5.04 -4.04
CA TYR A 73 2.02 -5.28 -4.33
C TYR A 73 2.93 -4.28 -3.60
N PHE A 74 2.61 -2.98 -3.63
CA PHE A 74 3.35 -1.96 -2.90
C PHE A 74 3.28 -2.17 -1.38
N VAL A 75 2.11 -2.52 -0.83
CA VAL A 75 1.95 -2.87 0.59
C VAL A 75 2.85 -4.07 0.93
N SER A 76 2.84 -5.12 0.12
CA SER A 76 3.70 -6.31 0.33
C SER A 76 5.19 -5.96 0.32
N LYS A 77 5.64 -5.13 -0.62
CA LYS A 77 7.03 -4.65 -0.69
C LYS A 77 7.39 -3.75 0.48
N MET A 78 6.48 -2.89 0.92
CA MET A 78 6.64 -2.06 2.09
C MET A 78 6.83 -2.90 3.36
N MET A 79 5.98 -3.89 3.60
CA MET A 79 6.09 -4.79 4.76
C MET A 79 7.43 -5.55 4.77
N LEU A 80 7.91 -6.00 3.61
CA LEU A 80 9.24 -6.62 3.49
C LEU A 80 10.37 -5.66 3.92
N VAL A 81 10.32 -4.42 3.44
CA VAL A 81 11.36 -3.42 3.75
C VAL A 81 11.32 -3.02 5.22
N LEU A 82 10.12 -2.89 5.80
CA LEU A 82 9.94 -2.63 7.22
C LEU A 82 10.41 -3.81 8.08
N ASP A 83 10.19 -5.07 7.69
CA ASP A 83 10.71 -6.23 8.43
C ASP A 83 12.25 -6.22 8.46
N LYS A 84 12.90 -5.85 7.36
CA LYS A 84 14.37 -5.66 7.32
C LYS A 84 14.83 -4.53 8.25
N LEU A 85 14.09 -3.42 8.29
CA LEU A 85 14.38 -2.32 9.20
C LEU A 85 14.25 -2.77 10.67
N LEU A 86 13.20 -3.51 11.01
CA LEU A 86 13.01 -4.03 12.37
C LEU A 86 14.07 -5.07 12.76
N ILE A 87 14.58 -5.88 11.82
CA ILE A 87 15.73 -6.77 12.07
C ILE A 87 16.95 -5.95 12.48
N ASN A 88 17.25 -4.87 11.76
CA ASN A 88 18.40 -4.03 12.09
C ASN A 88 18.23 -3.39 13.47
N PHE A 89 17.02 -2.93 13.81
CA PHE A 89 16.74 -2.41 15.15
C PHE A 89 16.86 -3.47 16.26
N GLN A 90 16.47 -4.73 16.01
CA GLN A 90 16.66 -5.81 16.98
C GLN A 90 18.13 -6.15 17.23
N ASN A 91 19.02 -5.82 16.29
CA ASN A 91 20.47 -6.01 16.41
C ASN A 91 21.18 -4.74 16.90
N ASP A 92 20.42 -3.76 17.41
CA ASP A 92 20.92 -2.44 17.85
C ASP A 92 21.59 -1.60 16.75
N ILE A 93 21.27 -1.87 15.48
CA ILE A 93 21.77 -1.14 14.32
C ILE A 93 20.72 -0.12 13.89
N TYR A 94 20.81 1.10 14.42
CA TYR A 94 19.81 2.14 14.20
C TYR A 94 20.18 3.13 13.09
N PHE A 95 21.33 3.80 13.19
CA PHE A 95 21.67 4.91 12.29
C PHE A 95 22.63 4.48 11.18
N THR A 96 22.10 3.76 10.20
CA THR A 96 22.87 3.35 9.01
C THR A 96 22.26 3.93 7.73
N PRO A 97 23.08 4.15 6.68
CA PRO A 97 22.57 4.59 5.38
C PRO A 97 21.58 3.58 4.78
N GLU A 98 21.71 2.29 5.12
CA GLU A 98 20.77 1.26 4.73
C GLU A 98 19.38 1.47 5.33
N ASN A 99 19.30 1.79 6.63
CA ASN A 99 18.03 2.05 7.31
C ASN A 99 17.33 3.30 6.74
N VAL A 100 18.09 4.35 6.44
CA VAL A 100 17.56 5.53 5.72
C VAL A 100 17.02 5.14 4.35
N LYS A 101 17.74 4.28 3.61
CA LYS A 101 17.31 3.79 2.30
C LYS A 101 16.07 2.92 2.39
N PHE A 102 15.93 2.08 3.42
CA PHE A 102 14.73 1.29 3.68
C PHE A 102 13.53 2.18 3.93
N LEU A 103 13.64 3.14 4.86
CA LEU A 103 12.54 4.03 5.16
C LEU A 103 12.18 4.92 3.96
N SER A 104 13.17 5.37 3.19
CA SER A 104 12.94 6.11 1.94
C SER A 104 12.17 5.29 0.89
N LYS A 105 12.43 3.97 0.79
CA LYS A 105 11.65 3.09 -0.08
C LYS A 105 10.21 2.98 0.41
N THR A 106 10.00 2.81 1.71
CA THR A 106 8.66 2.79 2.31
C THR A 106 7.89 4.07 1.99
N PHE A 107 8.51 5.23 2.16
CA PHE A 107 7.93 6.53 1.80
C PHE A 107 7.45 6.58 0.35
N ARG A 108 8.27 6.10 -0.59
CA ARG A 108 7.92 6.05 -2.03
C ARG A 108 6.73 5.13 -2.28
N TYR A 109 6.66 3.98 -1.65
CA TYR A 109 5.51 3.06 -1.81
C TYR A 109 4.22 3.67 -1.26
N LEU A 110 4.28 4.38 -0.13
CA LEU A 110 3.13 5.13 0.40
C LEU A 110 2.66 6.20 -0.58
N LEU A 111 3.57 7.04 -1.09
CA LEU A 111 3.20 8.08 -2.06
C LEU A 111 2.61 7.50 -3.35
N LEU A 112 3.18 6.40 -3.88
CA LEU A 112 2.69 5.78 -5.10
C LEU A 112 1.32 5.13 -4.91
N SER A 113 1.09 4.43 -3.79
CA SER A 113 -0.22 3.82 -3.50
C SER A 113 -1.30 4.89 -3.34
N THR A 114 -1.04 5.90 -2.51
CA THR A 114 -1.97 7.03 -2.34
C THR A 114 -2.21 7.79 -3.66
N GLY A 115 -1.18 7.93 -4.50
CA GLY A 115 -1.32 8.55 -5.82
C GLY A 115 -2.22 7.75 -6.78
N ILE A 116 -2.11 6.42 -6.80
CA ILE A 116 -2.98 5.54 -7.62
C ILE A 116 -4.42 5.63 -7.14
N GLU A 117 -4.61 5.58 -5.83
CA GLU A 117 -5.91 5.70 -5.18
C GLU A 117 -6.61 7.02 -5.54
N LEU A 118 -5.90 8.14 -5.41
CA LEU A 118 -6.37 9.47 -5.84
C LEU A 118 -6.73 9.51 -7.33
N PHE A 119 -5.88 8.92 -8.17
CA PHE A 119 -6.09 8.90 -9.62
C PHE A 119 -7.36 8.14 -10.01
N ILE A 120 -7.60 6.96 -9.42
CA ILE A 120 -8.83 6.20 -9.67
C ILE A 120 -10.06 6.99 -9.23
N ASN A 121 -10.01 7.62 -8.06
CA ASN A 121 -11.16 8.35 -7.59
C ASN A 121 -11.49 9.56 -8.48
N ILE A 122 -10.48 10.25 -9.01
CA ILE A 122 -10.70 11.32 -9.99
C ILE A 122 -11.40 10.77 -11.23
N ILE A 123 -10.98 9.60 -11.73
CA ILE A 123 -11.65 8.93 -12.86
C ILE A 123 -13.10 8.62 -12.51
N PHE A 124 -13.35 8.02 -11.35
CA PHE A 124 -14.70 7.64 -10.93
C PHE A 124 -15.63 8.83 -10.75
N ASN A 125 -15.15 9.91 -10.14
CA ASN A 125 -15.88 11.16 -10.03
C ASN A 125 -16.17 11.76 -11.40
N PHE A 126 -15.21 11.74 -12.34
CA PHE A 126 -15.40 12.22 -13.70
C PHE A 126 -16.51 11.45 -14.44
N PHE A 127 -16.59 10.14 -14.24
CA PHE A 127 -17.64 9.30 -14.82
C PHE A 127 -18.93 9.20 -13.97
N SER A 128 -19.03 9.96 -12.87
CA SER A 128 -20.18 9.94 -11.94
C SER A 128 -20.52 8.53 -11.42
N ILE A 129 -19.49 7.75 -11.11
CA ILE A 129 -19.65 6.41 -10.52
C ILE A 129 -19.79 6.60 -9.00
N GLU A 130 -21.01 6.51 -8.48
CA GLU A 130 -21.32 6.80 -7.07
C GLU A 130 -21.02 5.64 -6.11
N ASN A 131 -20.91 4.40 -6.61
CA ASN A 131 -20.63 3.20 -5.81
C ASN A 131 -19.21 2.70 -6.05
N THR A 132 -18.24 3.44 -5.56
CA THR A 132 -16.83 3.05 -5.60
C THR A 132 -16.52 2.17 -4.39
N SER A 133 -15.56 1.25 -4.53
CA SER A 133 -15.08 0.49 -3.38
C SER A 133 -14.48 1.47 -2.35
N GLY A 134 -14.62 1.18 -1.05
CA GLY A 134 -13.99 1.99 0.01
C GLY A 134 -12.46 2.08 -0.13
N LEU A 135 -11.83 1.19 -0.90
CA LEU A 135 -10.41 1.30 -1.29
C LEU A 135 -10.11 2.54 -2.15
N PHE A 136 -11.11 3.13 -2.79
CA PHE A 136 -10.97 4.23 -3.75
C PHE A 136 -11.87 5.43 -3.40
N ASP A 137 -12.65 5.37 -2.31
CA ASP A 137 -13.51 6.48 -1.90
C ASP A 137 -12.70 7.57 -1.19
N LEU A 138 -12.44 8.71 -1.86
CA LEU A 138 -11.70 9.85 -1.29
C LEU A 138 -12.44 10.60 -0.16
N SER A 139 -13.39 9.96 0.53
CA SER A 139 -13.84 10.43 1.81
C SER A 139 -12.62 10.78 2.69
N VAL A 140 -12.58 12.01 3.18
CA VAL A 140 -11.47 12.57 3.97
C VAL A 140 -11.08 11.66 5.13
N LYS A 141 -12.04 10.91 5.68
CA LYS A 141 -11.84 9.96 6.78
C LYS A 141 -10.97 8.77 6.39
N ASP A 142 -11.11 8.26 5.17
CA ASP A 142 -10.48 7.02 4.74
C ASP A 142 -9.00 7.21 4.34
N TYR A 143 -8.62 8.43 3.94
CA TYR A 143 -7.24 8.79 3.56
C TYR A 143 -6.44 9.51 4.64
N LEU A 144 -7.06 9.92 5.75
CA LEU A 144 -6.35 10.44 6.93
C LEU A 144 -5.30 9.44 7.44
N VAL A 145 -5.59 8.15 7.32
CA VAL A 145 -4.69 7.07 7.71
C VAL A 145 -3.43 7.05 6.82
N ASN A 146 -3.60 7.15 5.50
CA ASN A 146 -2.47 7.23 4.56
C ASN A 146 -1.61 8.47 4.81
N PHE A 147 -2.25 9.62 5.02
CA PHE A 147 -1.54 10.85 5.36
C PHE A 147 -0.76 10.72 6.67
N ALA A 148 -1.37 10.14 7.72
CA ALA A 148 -0.70 9.89 8.99
C ALA A 148 0.53 8.98 8.80
N PHE A 149 0.42 7.90 8.02
CA PHE A 149 1.57 7.04 7.73
C PHE A 149 2.67 7.75 6.96
N ILE A 150 2.33 8.61 6.00
CA ILE A 150 3.30 9.44 5.27
C ILE A 150 4.05 10.37 6.24
N VAL A 151 3.33 11.05 7.14
CA VAL A 151 3.92 11.96 8.14
C VAL A 151 4.83 11.21 9.11
N ILE A 152 4.37 10.08 9.67
CA ILE A 152 5.18 9.23 10.57
C ILE A 152 6.45 8.77 9.86
N ASN A 153 6.33 8.34 8.60
CA ASN A 153 7.47 7.88 7.82
C ASN A 153 8.47 9.01 7.54
N ALA A 154 7.98 10.20 7.18
CA ALA A 154 8.80 11.39 6.98
C ALA A 154 9.55 11.79 8.27
N ALA A 155 8.87 11.78 9.42
CA ALA A 155 9.48 12.06 10.72
C ALA A 155 10.59 11.04 11.04
N GLY A 156 10.32 9.74 10.87
CA GLY A 156 11.32 8.70 11.05
C GLY A 156 12.53 8.88 10.13
N LEU A 157 12.31 9.35 8.90
CA LEU A 157 13.38 9.58 7.92
C LEU A 157 14.27 10.76 8.30
N LEU A 158 13.68 11.82 8.87
CA LEU A 158 14.43 12.94 9.44
C LEU A 158 15.27 12.49 10.64
N VAL A 159 14.69 11.71 11.55
CA VAL A 159 15.39 11.18 12.73
C VAL A 159 16.57 10.30 12.32
N LEU A 160 16.37 9.34 11.42
CA LEU A 160 17.44 8.44 10.98
C LEU A 160 18.56 9.17 10.23
N LYS A 161 18.22 10.15 9.37
CA LYS A 161 19.24 10.94 8.66
C LYS A 161 20.07 11.78 9.62
N ARG A 162 19.41 12.47 10.56
CA ARG A 162 20.10 13.32 11.53
C ARG A 162 20.92 12.49 12.52
N GLY A 163 20.39 11.37 12.99
CA GLY A 163 21.12 10.45 13.86
C GLY A 163 22.34 9.85 13.17
N TYR A 164 22.23 9.49 11.89
CA TYR A 164 23.38 9.03 11.11
C TYR A 164 24.48 10.08 10.99
N GLN A 165 24.09 11.33 10.71
CA GLN A 165 25.06 12.43 10.62
C GLN A 165 25.77 12.67 11.97
N VAL A 166 25.02 12.73 13.07
CA VAL A 166 25.59 12.92 14.41
C VAL A 166 26.52 11.78 14.82
N GLN A 167 26.15 10.53 14.53
CA GLN A 167 27.00 9.37 14.82
C GLN A 167 28.30 9.43 14.02
N LYS A 168 28.21 9.77 12.73
CA LYS A 168 29.37 9.93 11.88
C LYS A 168 30.30 11.04 12.38
N ASP A 169 29.74 12.19 12.75
CA ASP A 169 30.52 13.33 13.25
C ASP A 169 31.23 12.96 14.58
N TYR A 170 30.61 12.14 15.44
CA TYR A 170 31.23 11.65 16.67
C TYR A 170 32.36 10.65 16.43
N ASP A 171 32.16 9.70 15.51
CA ASP A 171 33.16 8.68 15.15
C ASP A 171 34.38 9.29 14.43
N GLU A 172 34.26 10.46 13.80
CA GLU A 172 35.39 11.20 13.20
C GLU A 172 36.21 12.03 14.22
N ILE A 173 35.69 12.26 15.44
CA ILE A 173 36.36 13.06 16.49
C ILE A 173 37.24 12.20 17.41
N ILE A 174 36.98 10.88 17.51
CA ILE A 174 37.73 9.91 18.34
C ILE A 174 38.84 9.26 17.51
#